data_AF-A0A7S4MHY6-F1
#
_entry.id   AF-A0A7S4MHY6-F1
#
_cell.length_a   1.000
_cell.length_b   1.000
_cell.length_c   1.000
_cell.angle_alpha   90.00
_cell.angle_beta   90.00
_cell.angle_gamma   90.00
#
_symmetry.space_group_name_H-M   'P 1'
#
loop_
_entity.id
_entity.type
_entity.pdbx_description
1 polymer ?
#
loop_
_entity_poly.entity_id
_entity_poly.type
_entity_poly.pdbx_seq_one_letter_code
_entity_poly.pdbx_strand_id
1 'polypeptide(L)'
;MTGDRGCTNALSMEKMLWQDGLWQRNTLEFLTPCDALSFASVSRRARETSVRLVRCSLLLGGGEFHGADCCSIRANDRESSTARRWQEVILNSPTSRIHTVIIRGWWMDQGWGEQRGMLSVVVRGGSAPPDDGQWNKDVVTGKEPAPHGLEPIALSFRPRDGVRYELWQRAGGGGCHVLHVHGLEMRQLVFNI
;
A
#
# COMPACT_ATOMS: atom_id res chain seq x y z
N MET A 1 68.26 14.94 -9.29
CA MET A 1 67.01 15.22 -10.05
C MET A 1 66.29 13.91 -10.25
N THR A 2 65.43 13.53 -9.32
CA THR A 2 64.57 12.33 -9.42
C THR A 2 63.15 12.81 -9.21
N GLY A 3 62.36 12.73 -10.28
CA GLY A 3 61.00 13.24 -10.34
C GLY A 3 60.02 12.25 -9.72
N ASP A 4 59.25 12.74 -8.76
CA ASP A 4 58.15 12.04 -8.12
C ASP A 4 56.86 12.45 -8.84
N ARG A 5 56.25 11.51 -9.58
CA ARG A 5 54.92 11.67 -10.19
C ARG A 5 54.17 10.37 -10.07
N GLY A 6 52.98 10.42 -9.48
CA GLY A 6 51.92 9.48 -9.86
C GLY A 6 51.13 8.84 -8.72
N CYS A 7 50.58 9.61 -7.78
CA CYS A 7 49.55 9.11 -6.85
C CYS A 7 48.50 10.18 -6.54
N THR A 8 47.74 10.66 -7.53
CA THR A 8 46.64 11.63 -7.27
C THR A 8 45.28 11.27 -7.88
N ASN A 9 45.16 10.20 -8.68
CA ASN A 9 43.91 9.95 -9.40
C ASN A 9 42.88 9.04 -8.67
N ALA A 10 43.28 8.29 -7.64
CA ALA A 10 42.34 7.41 -6.93
C ALA A 10 41.42 8.16 -5.94
N LEU A 11 41.92 9.22 -5.29
CA LEU A 11 41.16 10.01 -4.31
C LEU A 11 40.07 10.91 -4.93
N SER A 12 40.08 11.10 -6.26
CA SER A 12 39.12 11.94 -6.96
C SER A 12 37.80 11.23 -7.24
N MET A 13 37.78 9.91 -7.44
CA MET A 13 36.53 9.15 -7.66
C MET A 13 35.78 8.87 -6.35
N GLU A 14 36.49 8.58 -5.26
CA GLU A 14 35.84 8.38 -3.95
C GLU A 14 35.17 9.68 -3.45
N LYS A 15 35.82 10.84 -3.60
CA LYS A 15 35.19 12.12 -3.23
C LYS A 15 33.98 12.47 -4.09
N MET A 16 33.92 12.01 -5.34
CA MET A 16 32.80 12.25 -6.26
C MET A 16 31.57 11.40 -5.87
N LEU A 17 31.76 10.13 -5.50
CA LEU A 17 30.68 9.25 -5.04
C LEU A 17 30.05 9.70 -3.70
N TRP A 18 30.82 10.37 -2.84
CA TRP A 18 30.30 10.93 -1.59
C TRP A 18 29.55 12.26 -1.76
N GLN A 19 29.76 12.99 -2.86
CA GLN A 19 29.16 14.32 -3.06
C GLN A 19 27.76 14.29 -3.71
N ASP A 20 27.44 13.27 -4.50
CA ASP A 20 26.21 13.30 -5.33
C ASP A 20 24.96 12.67 -4.70
N GLY A 21 25.01 12.24 -3.44
CA GLY A 21 23.84 11.64 -2.75
C GLY A 21 23.30 10.35 -3.39
N LEU A 22 23.96 9.83 -4.42
CA LEU A 22 23.56 8.64 -5.17
C LEU A 22 23.52 7.38 -4.31
N TRP A 23 24.48 7.23 -3.39
CA TRP A 23 24.50 6.08 -2.47
C TRP A 23 23.30 6.12 -1.51
N GLN A 24 22.92 7.31 -1.03
CA GLN A 24 21.75 7.46 -0.16
C GLN A 24 20.48 7.03 -0.88
N ARG A 25 20.34 7.40 -2.15
CA ARG A 25 19.21 6.98 -3.00
C ARG A 25 19.13 5.46 -3.11
N ASN A 26 20.24 4.78 -3.41
CA ASN A 26 20.27 3.33 -3.54
C ASN A 26 20.00 2.61 -2.20
N THR A 27 20.54 3.10 -1.09
CA THR A 27 20.32 2.47 0.22
C THR A 27 18.86 2.59 0.68
N LEU A 28 18.21 3.73 0.44
CA LEU A 28 16.82 3.98 0.85
C LEU A 28 15.82 3.02 0.20
N GLU A 29 16.10 2.50 -0.99
CA GLU A 29 15.24 1.52 -1.67
C GLU A 29 15.15 0.17 -0.94
N PHE A 30 16.17 -0.16 -0.16
CA PHE A 30 16.23 -1.43 0.58
C PHE A 30 15.68 -1.29 2.00
N LEU A 31 15.39 -0.07 2.45
CA LEU A 31 14.85 0.16 3.79
C LEU A 31 13.38 -0.20 3.87
N THR A 32 12.96 -0.71 5.03
CA THR A 32 11.53 -0.78 5.36
C THR A 32 10.97 0.64 5.50
N PRO A 33 9.65 0.85 5.41
CA PRO A 33 9.06 2.17 5.64
C PRO A 33 9.46 2.79 7.00
N CYS A 34 9.51 1.96 8.04
CA CYS A 34 9.92 2.37 9.38
C CYS A 34 11.40 2.78 9.42
N ASP A 35 12.29 2.01 8.77
CA ASP A 35 13.71 2.33 8.71
C ASP A 35 13.97 3.58 7.88
N ALA A 36 13.25 3.76 6.77
CA ALA A 36 13.35 4.96 5.94
C ALA A 36 12.93 6.22 6.70
N LEU A 37 11.84 6.14 7.49
CA LEU A 37 11.41 7.24 8.37
C LEU A 37 12.40 7.48 9.51
N SER A 38 12.91 6.41 10.13
CA SER A 38 13.92 6.50 11.19
C SER A 38 15.21 7.14 10.67
N PHE A 39 15.67 6.73 9.49
CA PHE A 39 16.81 7.33 8.80
C PHE A 39 16.59 8.82 8.51
N ALA A 40 15.40 9.19 8.02
CA ALA A 40 15.05 10.59 7.80
C ALA A 40 14.98 11.41 9.11
N SER A 41 14.69 10.77 10.24
CA SER A 41 14.63 11.43 11.54
C SER A 41 16.01 11.80 12.09
N VAL A 42 17.05 11.00 11.83
CA VAL A 42 18.38 11.18 12.42
C VAL A 42 19.28 12.16 11.67
N SER A 43 19.01 12.41 10.38
CA SER A 43 19.83 13.32 9.56
C SER A 43 18.99 14.48 9.03
N ARG A 44 19.36 15.71 9.41
CA ARG A 44 18.71 16.93 8.90
C ARG A 44 18.80 17.02 7.38
N ARG A 45 19.94 16.61 6.81
CA ARG A 45 20.14 16.53 5.35
C ARG A 45 19.18 15.51 4.73
N ALA A 46 19.08 14.30 5.29
CA ALA A 46 18.11 13.30 4.81
C ALA A 46 16.64 13.73 4.96
N ARG A 47 16.32 14.49 6.02
CA ARG A 47 14.99 15.05 6.26
C ARG A 47 14.59 16.09 5.20
N GLU A 48 15.54 16.93 4.80
CA GLU A 48 15.31 17.99 3.81
C GLU A 48 15.22 17.42 2.38
N THR A 49 16.05 16.43 2.06
CA THR A 49 16.18 15.95 0.67
C THR A 49 15.54 14.60 0.34
N SER A 50 15.10 13.75 1.29
CA SER A 50 15.00 12.33 0.93
C SER A 50 13.68 11.63 1.20
N VAL A 51 12.91 11.96 2.25
CA VAL A 51 11.73 11.15 2.61
C VAL A 51 10.59 12.01 3.18
N ARG A 52 9.37 11.86 2.65
CA ARG A 52 8.16 12.51 3.16
C ARG A 52 7.01 11.52 3.23
N LEU A 53 6.18 11.63 4.27
CA LEU A 53 4.91 10.94 4.36
C LEU A 53 3.80 11.90 3.95
N VAL A 54 3.26 11.70 2.76
CA VAL A 54 2.20 12.54 2.18
C VAL A 54 0.86 11.87 2.46
N ARG A 55 -0.07 12.60 3.07
CA ARG A 55 -1.45 12.14 3.19
C ARG A 55 -2.12 12.28 1.82
N CYS A 56 -2.82 11.23 1.39
CA CYS A 56 -3.60 11.25 0.18
C CYS A 56 -5.03 10.86 0.51
N SER A 57 -5.98 11.65 -0.01
CA SER A 57 -7.38 11.32 0.16
C SER A 57 -7.72 10.12 -0.70
N LEU A 58 -8.36 9.12 -0.09
CA LEU A 58 -9.19 8.19 -0.83
C LEU A 58 -10.46 8.94 -1.26
N LEU A 59 -11.04 8.58 -2.40
CA LEU A 59 -12.27 9.20 -2.87
C LEU A 59 -13.42 8.97 -1.88
N LEU A 60 -13.40 7.81 -1.22
CA LEU A 60 -14.32 7.41 -0.16
C LEU A 60 -13.50 7.08 1.09
N GLY A 61 -13.67 7.85 2.17
CA GLY A 61 -12.91 7.71 3.44
C GLY A 61 -13.38 6.57 4.35
N GLY A 62 -14.33 5.76 3.89
CA GLY A 62 -14.98 4.68 4.64
C GLY A 62 -16.31 4.32 3.98
N GLY A 63 -16.90 3.21 4.42
CA GLY A 63 -18.16 2.72 3.90
C GLY A 63 -18.62 1.46 4.61
N GLU A 64 -19.92 1.22 4.53
CA GLU A 64 -20.51 -0.07 4.87
C GLU A 64 -20.74 -0.83 3.58
N PHE A 65 -20.32 -2.09 3.57
CA PHE A 65 -20.44 -2.93 2.39
C PHE A 65 -21.26 -4.14 2.72
N HIS A 66 -22.43 -4.19 2.12
CA HIS A 66 -23.29 -5.34 2.23
C HIS A 66 -22.82 -6.41 1.23
N GLY A 67 -22.67 -7.63 1.73
CA GLY A 67 -22.76 -8.84 0.92
C GLY A 67 -24.10 -8.84 0.20
N ALA A 68 -24.21 -9.59 -0.90
CA ALA A 68 -25.33 -9.45 -1.84
C ALA A 68 -26.71 -9.33 -1.17
N ASP A 69 -27.48 -8.34 -1.65
CA ASP A 69 -28.71 -7.80 -1.05
C ASP A 69 -29.55 -8.84 -0.30
N CYS A 70 -29.81 -8.55 0.98
CA CYS A 70 -30.84 -9.19 1.79
C CYS A 70 -32.23 -9.25 1.14
N CYS A 71 -32.53 -8.36 0.19
CA CYS A 71 -33.91 -8.01 -0.17
C CYS A 71 -34.22 -7.97 -1.67
N SER A 72 -33.35 -8.39 -2.59
CA SER A 72 -33.66 -8.26 -4.04
C SER A 72 -33.15 -9.34 -4.99
N ILE A 73 -32.45 -10.38 -4.54
CA ILE A 73 -32.00 -11.42 -5.47
C ILE A 73 -32.98 -12.59 -5.47
N ARG A 74 -33.80 -12.66 -6.54
CA ARG A 74 -34.37 -13.92 -7.00
C ARG A 74 -33.24 -14.94 -7.05
N ALA A 75 -33.34 -15.96 -6.20
CA ALA A 75 -32.40 -17.06 -6.06
C ALA A 75 -31.94 -17.57 -7.43
N ASN A 76 -30.74 -17.16 -7.88
CA ASN A 76 -29.93 -17.84 -8.89
C ASN A 76 -28.53 -17.23 -9.08
N ASP A 77 -28.24 -16.03 -8.58
CA ASP A 77 -26.87 -15.48 -8.66
C ASP A 77 -26.01 -15.99 -7.50
N ARG A 78 -25.21 -17.03 -7.78
CA ARG A 78 -24.10 -17.53 -6.94
C ARG A 78 -22.95 -16.52 -6.76
N GLU A 79 -23.13 -15.26 -7.15
CA GLU A 79 -22.11 -14.21 -7.10
C GLU A 79 -22.03 -13.49 -5.73
N SER A 80 -22.81 -13.94 -4.74
CA SER A 80 -22.87 -13.32 -3.41
C SER A 80 -21.59 -13.42 -2.57
N SER A 81 -20.63 -14.24 -3.00
CA SER A 81 -19.32 -14.46 -2.38
C SER A 81 -18.15 -13.80 -3.14
N THR A 82 -18.45 -12.91 -4.09
CA THR A 82 -17.42 -12.31 -4.95
C THR A 82 -16.87 -11.02 -4.34
N ALA A 83 -15.55 -10.90 -4.29
CA ALA A 83 -14.91 -9.64 -3.98
C ALA A 83 -15.29 -8.59 -5.03
N ARG A 84 -15.56 -7.36 -4.58
CA ARG A 84 -15.97 -6.25 -5.44
C ARG A 84 -14.96 -5.12 -5.38
N ARG A 85 -14.76 -4.47 -6.54
CA ARG A 85 -13.99 -3.24 -6.60
C ARG A 85 -14.71 -2.15 -5.80
N TRP A 86 -13.97 -1.51 -4.91
CA TRP A 86 -14.45 -0.37 -4.12
C TRP A 86 -14.05 0.96 -4.77
N GLN A 87 -12.76 1.26 -4.91
CA GLN A 87 -12.30 2.55 -5.44
C GLN A 87 -10.89 2.46 -6.04
N GLU A 88 -10.53 3.43 -6.88
CA GLU A 88 -9.16 3.57 -7.41
C GLU A 88 -8.21 4.10 -6.32
N VAL A 89 -7.00 3.56 -6.29
CA VAL A 89 -5.91 4.02 -5.42
C VAL A 89 -5.10 5.06 -6.19
N ILE A 90 -5.34 6.34 -5.89
CA ILE A 90 -4.72 7.46 -6.61
C ILE A 90 -3.31 7.73 -6.06
N LEU A 91 -2.32 7.43 -6.88
CA LEU A 91 -0.91 7.72 -6.59
C LEU A 91 -0.58 9.15 -7.02
N ASN A 92 -0.28 10.03 -6.07
CA ASN A 92 -0.13 11.47 -6.30
C ASN A 92 1.35 11.83 -6.25
N SER A 93 2.08 11.58 -7.34
CA SER A 93 3.46 12.03 -7.41
C SER A 93 4.00 12.09 -8.85
N PRO A 94 3.81 13.21 -9.56
CA PRO A 94 4.42 13.41 -10.87
C PRO A 94 5.94 13.63 -10.81
N THR A 95 6.48 14.05 -9.66
CA THR A 95 7.89 14.47 -9.53
C THR A 95 8.69 13.71 -8.46
N SER A 96 8.02 12.94 -7.60
CA SER A 96 8.68 12.19 -6.52
C SER A 96 8.48 10.68 -6.71
N ARG A 97 9.43 9.87 -6.28
CA ARG A 97 9.29 8.42 -6.34
C ARG A 97 8.55 7.91 -5.12
N ILE A 98 7.45 7.20 -5.33
CA ILE A 98 6.70 6.59 -4.23
C ILE A 98 7.42 5.32 -3.81
N HIS A 99 7.93 5.29 -2.59
CA HIS A 99 8.57 4.12 -2.01
C HIS A 99 7.54 3.13 -1.48
N THR A 100 6.52 3.61 -0.77
CA THR A 100 5.50 2.74 -0.16
C THR A 100 4.17 3.47 -0.04
N VAL A 101 3.10 2.77 -0.35
CA VAL A 101 1.73 3.20 -0.08
C VAL A 101 1.27 2.47 1.17
N ILE A 102 0.66 3.21 2.11
CA ILE A 102 0.12 2.69 3.35
C ILE A 102 -1.36 3.07 3.40
N ILE A 103 -2.23 2.07 3.45
CA ILE A 103 -3.67 2.24 3.63
C ILE A 103 -4.00 1.72 5.02
N ARG A 104 -4.64 2.53 5.85
CA ARG A 104 -4.99 2.14 7.22
C ARG A 104 -6.35 2.65 7.61
N GLY A 105 -6.97 1.98 8.57
CA GLY A 105 -8.29 2.33 9.09
C GLY A 105 -8.70 1.34 10.15
N TRP A 106 -10.00 1.21 10.33
CA TRP A 106 -10.60 0.23 11.22
C TRP A 106 -11.61 -0.59 10.44
N TRP A 107 -11.70 -1.87 10.75
CA TRP A 107 -12.62 -2.77 10.05
C TRP A 107 -13.23 -3.81 10.99
N MET A 108 -14.41 -4.29 10.65
CA MET A 108 -15.05 -5.44 11.28
C MET A 108 -16.06 -6.11 10.35
N ASP A 109 -16.23 -7.40 10.55
CA ASP A 109 -17.35 -8.21 10.05
C ASP A 109 -18.54 -8.11 11.04
N GLN A 110 -19.76 -8.46 10.64
CA GLN A 110 -21.01 -8.17 11.38
C GLN A 110 -21.19 -8.86 12.75
N GLY A 111 -20.17 -9.53 13.27
CA GLY A 111 -20.12 -10.01 14.66
C GLY A 111 -20.73 -11.40 14.92
N TRP A 112 -21.32 -12.06 13.92
CA TRP A 112 -21.86 -13.43 14.05
C TRP A 112 -21.58 -14.26 12.79
N GLY A 113 -21.59 -15.59 12.94
CA GLY A 113 -21.32 -16.52 11.84
C GLY A 113 -19.83 -16.70 11.56
N GLU A 114 -19.50 -16.98 10.30
CA GLU A 114 -18.12 -17.14 9.85
C GLU A 114 -17.52 -15.79 9.44
N GLN A 115 -16.30 -15.53 9.92
CA GLN A 115 -15.51 -14.36 9.52
C GLN A 115 -15.00 -14.55 8.10
N ARG A 116 -15.52 -13.76 7.17
CA ARG A 116 -15.17 -13.86 5.75
C ARG A 116 -14.87 -12.50 5.11
N GLY A 117 -14.95 -11.42 5.88
CA GLY A 117 -14.60 -10.09 5.43
C GLY A 117 -13.15 -10.00 4.90
N MET A 118 -12.95 -9.28 3.80
CA MET A 118 -11.62 -9.08 3.20
C MET A 118 -11.48 -7.64 2.69
N LEU A 119 -10.30 -7.07 2.86
CA LEU A 119 -9.88 -5.84 2.20
C LEU A 119 -8.54 -6.08 1.49
N SER A 120 -8.44 -5.66 0.23
CA SER A 120 -7.24 -5.91 -0.57
C SER A 120 -6.97 -4.83 -1.61
N VAL A 121 -5.70 -4.73 -2.02
CA VAL A 121 -5.24 -3.87 -3.11
C VAL A 121 -4.85 -4.75 -4.28
N VAL A 122 -5.47 -4.50 -5.42
CA VAL A 122 -5.32 -5.29 -6.64
C VAL A 122 -4.79 -4.39 -7.75
N VAL A 123 -3.97 -4.95 -8.64
CA VAL A 123 -3.59 -4.27 -9.89
C VAL A 123 -4.84 -4.03 -10.73
N ARG A 124 -4.97 -2.84 -11.32
CA ARG A 124 -6.12 -2.49 -12.16
C ARG A 124 -6.25 -3.46 -13.34
N GLY A 125 -7.45 -4.01 -13.53
CA GLY A 125 -7.74 -5.03 -14.55
C GLY A 125 -7.48 -6.47 -14.08
N GLY A 126 -6.95 -6.65 -12.87
CA GLY A 126 -6.87 -7.94 -12.20
C GLY A 126 -8.15 -8.26 -11.41
N SER A 127 -8.07 -9.28 -10.56
CA SER A 127 -9.20 -9.72 -9.71
C SER A 127 -8.75 -10.03 -8.29
N ALA A 128 -9.64 -9.81 -7.31
CA ALA A 128 -9.45 -10.36 -5.96
C ALA A 128 -10.10 -11.75 -5.87
N PRO A 129 -9.58 -12.65 -5.00
CA PRO A 129 -10.16 -13.98 -4.84
C PRO A 129 -11.61 -13.93 -4.33
N PRO A 130 -12.46 -14.91 -4.70
CA PRO A 130 -13.78 -15.12 -4.10
C PRO A 130 -13.64 -15.69 -2.68
N ASP A 131 -14.78 -15.95 -2.00
CA ASP A 131 -14.80 -16.74 -0.76
C ASP A 131 -13.98 -18.02 -0.89
N ASP A 132 -13.12 -18.27 0.11
CA ASP A 132 -12.28 -19.46 0.24
C ASP A 132 -11.27 -19.68 -0.92
N GLY A 133 -11.13 -18.67 -1.79
CA GLY A 133 -10.20 -18.68 -2.92
C GLY A 133 -8.77 -18.32 -2.49
N GLN A 134 -7.78 -18.93 -3.15
CA GLN A 134 -6.38 -18.57 -2.93
C GLN A 134 -6.09 -17.17 -3.49
N TRP A 135 -5.33 -16.36 -2.72
CA TRP A 135 -4.77 -15.10 -3.19
C TRP A 135 -4.04 -15.30 -4.52
N ASN A 136 -4.47 -14.59 -5.56
CA ASN A 136 -3.86 -14.65 -6.87
C ASN A 136 -2.75 -13.57 -7.00
N LYS A 137 -1.99 -13.65 -8.10
CA LYS A 137 -0.85 -12.75 -8.39
C LYS A 137 -1.23 -11.28 -8.62
N ASP A 138 -2.50 -10.98 -8.85
CA ASP A 138 -2.96 -9.62 -9.11
C ASP A 138 -3.16 -8.84 -7.81
N VAL A 139 -3.35 -9.56 -6.70
CA VAL A 139 -3.39 -8.95 -5.37
C VAL A 139 -1.98 -8.63 -4.89
N VAL A 140 -1.75 -7.36 -4.60
CA VAL A 140 -0.45 -6.86 -4.15
C VAL A 140 -0.33 -6.92 -2.63
N THR A 141 -1.43 -6.64 -1.93
CA THR A 141 -1.52 -6.76 -0.47
C THR A 141 -2.98 -6.88 -0.09
N GLY A 142 -3.27 -7.55 1.02
CA GLY A 142 -4.62 -7.67 1.54
C GLY A 142 -4.62 -8.33 2.91
N LYS A 143 -5.78 -8.32 3.55
CA LYS A 143 -5.99 -8.96 4.84
C LYS A 143 -7.36 -9.62 4.84
N GLU A 144 -7.39 -10.84 5.39
CA GLU A 144 -8.57 -11.62 5.70
C GLU A 144 -8.25 -12.62 6.83
N PRO A 145 -9.24 -13.08 7.60
CA PRO A 145 -10.60 -12.56 7.60
C PRO A 145 -10.71 -11.26 8.43
N ALA A 146 -11.79 -10.51 8.22
CA ALA A 146 -12.14 -9.36 9.06
C ALA A 146 -12.63 -9.85 10.43
N PRO A 147 -12.21 -9.21 11.53
CA PRO A 147 -12.61 -9.62 12.87
C PRO A 147 -14.06 -9.27 13.17
N HIS A 148 -14.68 -9.98 14.10
CA HIS A 148 -16.03 -9.67 14.60
C HIS A 148 -16.09 -8.38 15.44
N GLY A 149 -14.95 -7.97 16.00
CA GLY A 149 -14.82 -6.69 16.71
C GLY A 149 -14.14 -5.65 15.83
N LEU A 150 -14.39 -4.37 16.11
CA LEU A 150 -13.71 -3.27 15.43
C LEU A 150 -12.21 -3.29 15.75
N GLU A 151 -11.39 -3.61 14.76
CA GLU A 151 -9.92 -3.68 14.90
C GLU A 151 -9.21 -2.79 13.86
N PRO A 152 -7.97 -2.36 14.14
CA PRO A 152 -7.19 -1.64 13.16
C PRO A 152 -6.76 -2.55 11.99
N ILE A 153 -6.82 -2.01 10.78
CA ILE A 153 -6.25 -2.60 9.58
C ILE A 153 -5.16 -1.69 9.02
N ALA A 154 -4.07 -2.31 8.55
CA ALA A 154 -3.02 -1.65 7.81
C ALA A 154 -2.60 -2.55 6.64
N LEU A 155 -2.70 -2.02 5.43
CA LEU A 155 -2.20 -2.61 4.20
C LEU A 155 -1.05 -1.75 3.71
N SER A 156 0.03 -2.37 3.25
CA SER A 156 1.16 -1.63 2.70
C SER A 156 1.76 -2.34 1.52
N PHE A 157 2.12 -1.59 0.49
CA PHE A 157 2.78 -2.13 -0.69
C PHE A 157 3.70 -1.11 -1.36
N ARG A 158 4.66 -1.62 -2.12
CA ARG A 158 5.52 -0.79 -2.98
C ARG A 158 4.89 -0.70 -4.38
N PRO A 159 4.48 0.49 -4.86
CA PRO A 159 3.91 0.61 -6.18
C PRO A 159 4.99 0.39 -7.25
N ARG A 160 4.57 -0.11 -8.41
CA ARG A 160 5.39 -0.28 -9.61
C ARG A 160 5.09 0.86 -10.58
N ASP A 161 6.11 1.31 -11.29
CA ASP A 161 5.99 2.43 -12.23
C ASP A 161 5.00 2.09 -13.35
N GLY A 162 4.12 3.06 -13.66
CA GLY A 162 3.08 2.92 -14.68
C GLY A 162 1.92 1.97 -14.33
N VAL A 163 1.96 1.31 -13.17
CA VAL A 163 0.90 0.39 -12.74
C VAL A 163 -0.15 1.13 -11.92
N ARG A 164 -1.42 0.87 -12.22
CA ARG A 164 -2.57 1.40 -11.46
C ARG A 164 -3.11 0.34 -10.51
N TYR A 165 -3.73 0.80 -9.42
CA TYR A 165 -4.21 -0.05 -8.35
C TYR A 165 -5.64 0.30 -7.97
N GLU A 166 -6.37 -0.69 -7.49
CA GLU A 166 -7.75 -0.57 -7.04
C GLU A 166 -7.87 -1.22 -5.66
N LEU A 167 -8.66 -0.62 -4.79
CA LEU A 167 -9.06 -1.21 -3.52
C LEU A 167 -10.27 -2.10 -3.76
N TRP A 168 -10.22 -3.32 -3.25
CA TRP A 168 -11.26 -4.33 -3.34
C TRP A 168 -11.70 -4.74 -1.94
N GLN A 169 -12.96 -5.13 -1.83
CA GLN A 169 -13.57 -5.50 -0.57
C GLN A 169 -14.54 -6.66 -0.77
N ARG A 170 -14.72 -7.47 0.27
CA ARG A 170 -15.66 -8.59 0.30
C ARG A 170 -16.27 -8.63 1.70
N ALA A 171 -17.59 -8.54 1.79
CA ALA A 171 -18.34 -8.97 2.96
C ALA A 171 -18.72 -10.42 2.65
N GLY A 172 -17.93 -11.38 3.13
CA GLY A 172 -18.12 -12.78 2.72
C GLY A 172 -19.35 -13.41 3.34
N GLY A 173 -19.73 -14.60 2.86
CA GLY A 173 -20.94 -15.31 3.32
C GLY A 173 -22.23 -14.84 2.64
N GLY A 174 -23.10 -15.79 2.29
CA GLY A 174 -24.46 -15.48 1.83
C GLY A 174 -25.35 -15.03 3.00
N GLY A 175 -26.36 -14.18 2.73
CA GLY A 175 -27.38 -13.83 3.73
C GLY A 175 -27.08 -12.62 4.62
N CYS A 176 -27.07 -11.43 4.03
CA CYS A 176 -27.00 -10.15 4.75
C CYS A 176 -25.68 -9.81 5.44
N HIS A 177 -24.56 -10.36 4.96
CA HIS A 177 -23.30 -10.02 5.58
C HIS A 177 -22.91 -8.55 5.38
N VAL A 178 -22.19 -7.94 6.33
CA VAL A 178 -21.75 -6.55 6.26
C VAL A 178 -20.31 -6.42 6.73
N LEU A 179 -19.47 -5.89 5.85
CA LEU A 179 -18.12 -5.42 6.20
C LEU A 179 -18.20 -3.92 6.49
N HIS A 180 -17.86 -3.55 7.73
CA HIS A 180 -17.76 -2.16 8.12
C HIS A 180 -16.31 -1.69 8.02
N VAL A 181 -16.06 -0.60 7.30
CA VAL A 181 -14.72 0.01 7.20
C VAL A 181 -14.79 1.50 7.55
N HIS A 182 -14.05 1.89 8.58
CA HIS A 182 -14.08 3.24 9.15
C HIS A 182 -12.72 3.93 9.10
N GLY A 183 -12.75 5.24 8.92
CA GLY A 183 -11.56 6.10 9.02
C GLY A 183 -10.44 5.68 8.08
N LEU A 184 -10.79 5.18 6.88
CA LEU A 184 -9.83 4.68 5.92
C LEU A 184 -9.04 5.87 5.34
N GLU A 185 -7.73 5.85 5.57
CA GLU A 185 -6.81 6.86 5.06
C GLU A 185 -5.67 6.20 4.27
N MET A 186 -5.21 6.92 3.25
CA MET A 186 -4.03 6.54 2.47
C MET A 186 -2.90 7.53 2.75
N ARG A 187 -1.69 6.99 2.88
CA ARG A 187 -0.45 7.76 2.98
C ARG A 187 0.56 7.20 2.00
N GLN A 188 1.36 8.09 1.42
CA GLN A 188 2.42 7.75 0.48
C GLN A 188 3.75 8.17 1.10
N LEU A 189 4.63 7.20 1.32
CA LEU A 189 6.02 7.46 1.62
C LEU A 189 6.72 7.76 0.30
N VAL A 190 7.08 9.02 0.09
CA VAL A 190 7.70 9.50 -1.14
C VAL A 190 9.14 9.93 -0.89
N PHE A 191 9.98 9.71 -1.88
CA PHE A 191 11.33 10.23 -1.92
C PHE A 191 11.39 11.41 -2.89
N ASN A 192 11.82 12.57 -2.40
CA ASN A 192 12.12 13.70 -3.27
C ASN A 192 13.40 13.35 -4.03
N ILE A 193 13.34 13.38 -5.37
CA ILE A 193 14.49 13.08 -6.22
C ILE A 193 15.16 14.39 -6.61
#